data_AF-A0A2G6LYN3-F1
#
_entry.id   AF-A0A2G6LYN3-F1
#
_cell.length_a   1.000
_cell.length_b   1.000
_cell.length_c   1.000
_cell.angle_alpha   90.00
_cell.angle_beta   90.00
_cell.angle_gamma   90.00
#
_symmetry.space_group_name_H-M   'P 1'
#
loop_
_entity.id
_entity.type
_entity.pdbx_description
1 polymer ?
#
loop_
_entity_poly.entity_id
_entity_poly.type
_entity_poly.pdbx_seq_one_letter_code
_entity_poly.pdbx_strand_id
1 'polypeptide(L)'
;MYVSEAQADPSSWWKHYRAAWCLNRLDQPDSARCYARRAFYLAPGEEKALSELMRSLASEPESVLTYSHLVSGGGVCRYRLARAELDLNRYAESSIQWLTEASANSDSAKAADACCWLWILTGRSDLELIEKASALAPDEEFYRGMLVEALVDSEKIERAASEFERMTDRSSFSYWSTASELHWAEGLHDLSVDDCRKAFNMRQIPSTAADLGWRLYFRSRELIEAGSMQKAEILLRECSGLWSAESSWALRADSLINSLNEFTSVNGDYGEPF
;
A
#
# COMPACT_ATOMS: atom_id res chain seq x y z
N MET A 1 -17.57 12.97 4.96
CA MET A 1 -17.32 14.30 4.37
C MET A 1 -17.46 14.29 2.84
N TYR A 2 -16.65 13.52 2.09
CA TYR A 2 -16.72 13.54 0.62
C TYR A 2 -18.01 12.97 0.03
N VAL A 3 -18.58 11.92 0.65
CA VAL A 3 -19.87 11.35 0.23
C VAL A 3 -21.00 12.38 0.31
N SER A 4 -21.10 13.10 1.44
CA SER A 4 -22.10 14.16 1.64
C SER A 4 -21.89 15.33 0.68
N GLU A 5 -20.63 15.70 0.39
CA GLU A 5 -20.33 16.73 -0.61
C GLU A 5 -20.77 16.32 -2.02
N ALA A 6 -20.52 15.07 -2.41
CA ALA A 6 -20.92 14.54 -3.72
C ALA A 6 -22.44 14.46 -3.87
N GLN A 7 -23.16 14.15 -2.79
CA GLN A 7 -24.62 14.18 -2.75
C GLN A 7 -25.18 15.61 -2.82
N ALA A 8 -24.52 16.57 -2.15
CA ALA A 8 -24.93 17.97 -2.13
C ALA A 8 -24.73 18.68 -3.48
N ASP A 9 -23.81 18.18 -4.32
CA ASP A 9 -23.55 18.70 -5.66
C ASP A 9 -23.45 17.57 -6.70
N PRO A 10 -24.62 17.08 -7.20
CA PRO A 10 -24.70 15.96 -8.12
C PRO A 10 -24.08 16.20 -9.51
N SER A 11 -23.68 17.44 -9.82
CA SER A 11 -23.09 17.87 -11.09
C SER A 11 -21.56 17.88 -11.09
N SER A 12 -20.92 17.90 -9.92
CA SER A 12 -19.46 17.98 -9.83
C SER A 12 -18.80 16.61 -9.94
N TRP A 13 -18.24 16.29 -11.12
CA TRP A 13 -17.49 15.04 -11.32
C TRP A 13 -16.36 14.87 -10.30
N TRP A 14 -15.69 15.96 -9.92
CA TRP A 14 -14.57 15.95 -8.98
C TRP A 14 -15.00 15.49 -7.57
N LYS A 15 -16.16 15.94 -7.08
CA LYS A 15 -16.68 15.51 -5.77
C LYS A 15 -17.04 14.02 -5.79
N HIS A 16 -17.67 13.55 -6.86
CA HIS A 16 -17.95 12.12 -7.06
C HIS A 16 -16.66 11.29 -7.15
N TYR A 17 -15.67 11.76 -7.89
CA TYR A 17 -14.35 11.13 -7.96
C TYR A 17 -13.69 11.03 -6.58
N ARG A 18 -13.67 12.10 -5.78
CA ARG A 18 -13.09 12.07 -4.42
C ARG A 18 -13.84 11.11 -3.50
N ALA A 19 -15.17 11.06 -3.57
CA ALA A 19 -15.96 10.10 -2.82
C ALA A 19 -15.60 8.65 -3.20
N ALA A 20 -15.53 8.35 -4.50
CA ALA A 20 -15.12 7.04 -5.00
C ALA A 20 -13.70 6.67 -4.56
N TRP A 21 -12.75 7.59 -4.73
CA TRP A 21 -11.36 7.44 -4.33
C TRP A 21 -11.21 7.16 -2.83
N CYS A 22 -11.97 7.84 -1.98
CA CYS A 22 -11.97 7.56 -0.54
C CYS A 22 -12.53 6.17 -0.23
N LEU A 23 -13.70 5.84 -0.77
CA LEU A 23 -14.35 4.55 -0.52
C LEU A 23 -13.52 3.36 -1.01
N ASN A 24 -12.94 3.46 -2.21
CA ASN A 24 -12.01 2.48 -2.76
C ASN A 24 -10.74 2.28 -1.91
N ARG A 25 -10.35 3.30 -1.13
CA ARG A 25 -9.20 3.23 -0.22
C ARG A 25 -9.57 2.72 1.16
N LEU A 26 -10.85 2.75 1.51
CA LEU A 26 -11.41 2.14 2.71
C LEU A 26 -11.84 0.68 2.46
N ASP A 27 -11.42 0.09 1.34
CA ASP A 27 -11.83 -1.24 0.89
C ASP A 27 -13.35 -1.43 0.80
N GLN A 28 -14.05 -0.39 0.33
CA GLN A 28 -15.50 -0.39 0.07
C GLN A 28 -15.80 -0.21 -1.43
N PRO A 29 -15.35 -1.13 -2.31
CA PRO A 29 -15.46 -0.97 -3.76
C PRO A 29 -16.92 -0.91 -4.24
N ASP A 30 -17.84 -1.67 -3.64
CA ASP A 30 -19.26 -1.64 -4.01
C ASP A 30 -19.90 -0.27 -3.74
N SER A 31 -19.59 0.31 -2.58
CA SER A 31 -19.99 1.69 -2.24
C SER A 31 -19.34 2.72 -3.15
N ALA A 32 -18.07 2.52 -3.53
CA ALA A 32 -17.35 3.43 -4.42
C ALA A 32 -17.93 3.45 -5.85
N ARG A 33 -18.45 2.31 -6.32
CA ARG A 33 -18.87 2.08 -7.70
C ARG A 33 -19.87 3.10 -8.22
N CYS A 34 -20.88 3.45 -7.42
CA CYS A 34 -21.92 4.40 -7.85
C CYS A 34 -21.34 5.80 -8.07
N TYR A 35 -20.46 6.26 -7.18
CA TYR A 35 -19.74 7.54 -7.29
C TYR A 35 -18.74 7.53 -8.44
N ALA A 36 -17.98 6.44 -8.61
CA ALA A 36 -17.00 6.32 -9.68
C ALA A 36 -17.68 6.37 -11.06
N ARG A 37 -18.78 5.63 -11.21
CA ARG A 37 -19.59 5.63 -12.43
C ARG A 37 -20.18 7.02 -12.70
N ARG A 38 -20.64 7.72 -11.67
CA ARG A 38 -21.17 9.09 -11.81
C ARG A 38 -20.08 10.07 -12.21
N ALA A 39 -18.89 10.01 -11.59
CA ALA A 39 -17.75 10.83 -11.95
C ALA A 39 -17.36 10.62 -13.42
N PHE A 40 -17.26 9.36 -13.85
CA PHE A 40 -16.94 9.00 -15.23
C PHE A 40 -18.02 9.48 -16.21
N TYR A 41 -19.30 9.33 -15.88
CA TYR A 41 -20.39 9.84 -16.73
C TYR A 41 -20.34 11.36 -16.92
N LEU A 42 -20.02 12.10 -15.86
CA LEU A 42 -19.93 13.57 -15.91
C LEU A 42 -18.66 14.06 -16.62
N ALA A 43 -17.60 13.25 -16.64
CA ALA A 43 -16.32 13.58 -17.28
C ALA A 43 -15.65 12.33 -17.90
N PRO A 44 -16.14 11.84 -19.05
CA PRO A 44 -15.71 10.57 -19.63
C PRO A 44 -14.27 10.57 -20.18
N GLY A 45 -13.68 11.76 -20.38
CA GLY A 45 -12.27 11.91 -20.77
C GLY A 45 -11.29 11.92 -19.60
N GLU A 46 -11.77 11.94 -18.36
CA GLU A 46 -10.91 12.04 -17.17
C GLU A 46 -10.41 10.66 -16.74
N GLU A 47 -9.13 10.38 -16.98
CA GLU A 47 -8.49 9.10 -16.63
C GLU A 47 -8.61 8.77 -15.14
N LYS A 48 -8.59 9.79 -14.26
CA LYS A 48 -8.78 9.63 -12.81
C LYS A 48 -10.13 9.01 -12.47
N ALA A 49 -11.20 9.45 -13.14
CA ALA A 49 -12.55 8.92 -12.93
C ALA A 49 -12.65 7.48 -13.45
N LEU A 50 -12.09 7.21 -14.64
CA LEU A 50 -12.03 5.86 -15.20
C LEU A 50 -11.25 4.90 -14.30
N SER A 51 -10.10 5.32 -13.79
CA SER A 51 -9.23 4.56 -12.88
C SER A 51 -9.98 4.12 -11.62
N GLU A 52 -10.73 5.02 -10.97
CA GLU A 52 -11.49 4.67 -9.77
C GLU A 52 -12.70 3.79 -10.08
N LEU A 53 -13.30 3.94 -11.26
CA LEU A 53 -14.37 3.04 -11.72
C LEU A 53 -13.82 1.63 -11.92
N MET A 54 -12.72 1.48 -12.65
CA MET A 54 -12.06 0.19 -12.86
C MET A 54 -11.58 -0.41 -11.52
N ARG A 55 -11.09 0.41 -10.58
CA ARG A 55 -10.73 -0.06 -9.23
C ARG A 55 -11.93 -0.64 -8.47
N SER A 56 -13.09 0.01 -8.55
CA SER A 56 -14.33 -0.48 -7.90
C SER A 56 -14.88 -1.77 -8.51
N LEU A 57 -14.35 -2.18 -9.67
CA LEU A 57 -14.70 -3.39 -10.40
C LEU A 57 -13.59 -4.45 -10.32
N ALA A 58 -12.56 -4.28 -9.50
CA ALA A 58 -11.40 -5.17 -9.48
C ALA A 58 -11.72 -6.64 -9.19
N SER A 59 -12.81 -6.93 -8.46
CA SER A 59 -13.30 -8.30 -8.22
C SER A 59 -14.11 -8.89 -9.39
N GLU A 60 -14.36 -8.11 -10.43
CA GLU A 60 -15.08 -8.50 -11.64
C GLU A 60 -14.20 -8.20 -12.88
N PRO A 61 -13.16 -9.02 -13.14
CA PRO A 61 -12.21 -8.77 -14.22
C PRO A 61 -12.87 -8.56 -15.59
N GLU A 62 -13.93 -9.31 -15.93
CA GLU A 62 -14.66 -9.11 -17.18
C GLU A 62 -15.28 -7.70 -17.28
N SER A 63 -15.83 -7.19 -16.18
CA SER A 63 -16.38 -5.83 -16.11
C SER A 63 -15.29 -4.78 -16.34
N VAL A 64 -14.08 -4.98 -15.82
CA VAL A 64 -12.93 -4.10 -16.07
C VAL A 64 -12.56 -4.07 -17.56
N LEU A 65 -12.51 -5.24 -18.22
CA LEU A 65 -12.12 -5.34 -19.63
C LEU A 65 -13.10 -4.65 -20.60
N THR A 66 -14.36 -4.42 -20.21
CA THR A 66 -15.33 -3.67 -21.03
C THR A 66 -14.86 -2.24 -21.33
N TYR A 67 -13.97 -1.68 -20.49
CA TYR A 67 -13.44 -0.33 -20.64
C TYR A 67 -12.12 -0.27 -21.43
N SER A 68 -11.61 -1.41 -21.95
CA SER A 68 -10.31 -1.48 -22.64
C SER A 68 -10.16 -0.46 -23.78
N HIS A 69 -11.21 -0.28 -24.57
CA HIS A 69 -11.28 0.66 -25.70
C HIS A 69 -11.13 2.14 -25.31
N LEU A 70 -11.25 2.48 -24.03
CA LEU A 70 -11.12 3.85 -23.52
C LEU A 70 -9.72 4.15 -22.99
N VAL A 71 -8.87 3.13 -22.83
CA VAL A 71 -7.52 3.29 -22.31
C VAL A 71 -6.56 3.42 -23.49
N SER A 72 -5.97 4.60 -23.67
CA SER A 72 -5.04 4.91 -24.76
C SER A 72 -3.58 5.07 -24.30
N GLY A 73 -3.34 5.23 -22.99
CA GLY A 73 -2.01 5.51 -22.40
C GLY A 73 -1.47 4.41 -21.47
N GLY A 74 -0.41 4.76 -20.73
CA GLY A 74 0.38 3.87 -19.87
C GLY A 74 0.20 4.04 -18.37
N GLY A 75 -0.84 4.74 -17.94
CA GLY A 75 -1.09 5.00 -16.53
C GLY A 75 -1.77 3.83 -15.80
N VAL A 76 -2.28 4.15 -14.62
CA VAL A 76 -2.90 3.19 -13.69
C VAL A 76 -4.11 2.45 -14.30
N CYS A 77 -4.78 3.01 -15.31
CA CYS A 77 -5.84 2.30 -16.05
C CYS A 77 -5.28 1.11 -16.84
N ARG A 78 -4.12 1.27 -17.47
CA ARG A 78 -3.44 0.18 -18.20
C ARG A 78 -3.04 -0.95 -17.25
N TYR A 79 -2.49 -0.60 -16.09
CA TYR A 79 -2.19 -1.57 -15.03
C TYR A 79 -3.42 -2.41 -14.64
N ARG A 80 -4.59 -1.78 -14.48
CA ARG A 80 -5.82 -2.50 -14.12
C ARG A 80 -6.34 -3.41 -15.23
N LEU A 81 -6.22 -3.00 -16.50
CA LEU A 81 -6.52 -3.90 -17.62
C LEU A 81 -5.60 -5.12 -17.59
N ALA A 82 -4.30 -4.88 -17.48
CA ALA A 82 -3.31 -5.96 -17.45
C ALA A 82 -3.55 -6.93 -16.28
N ARG A 83 -3.91 -6.42 -15.09
CA ARG A 83 -4.30 -7.26 -13.95
C ARG A 83 -5.54 -8.11 -14.27
N ALA A 84 -6.58 -7.52 -14.83
CA ALA A 84 -7.81 -8.24 -15.19
C ALA A 84 -7.57 -9.29 -16.30
N GLU A 85 -6.70 -8.99 -17.27
CA GLU A 85 -6.24 -9.94 -18.30
C GLU A 85 -5.56 -11.16 -17.65
N LEU A 86 -4.65 -10.93 -16.70
CA LEU A 86 -3.96 -11.97 -15.95
C LEU A 86 -4.92 -12.83 -15.11
N ASP A 87 -5.85 -12.20 -14.38
CA ASP A 87 -6.80 -12.90 -13.49
C ASP A 87 -7.71 -13.87 -14.27
N LEU A 88 -8.03 -13.54 -15.53
CA LEU A 88 -8.85 -14.39 -16.40
C LEU A 88 -8.03 -15.42 -17.19
N ASN A 89 -6.71 -15.49 -17.00
CA ASN A 89 -5.77 -16.21 -17.89
C ASN A 89 -6.03 -15.87 -19.37
N ARG A 90 -6.53 -14.67 -19.64
CA ARG A 90 -6.71 -14.16 -20.99
C ARG A 90 -5.43 -13.44 -21.31
N TYR A 91 -4.45 -14.20 -21.80
CA TYR A 91 -3.26 -13.68 -22.45
C TYR A 91 -3.61 -13.00 -23.79
N ALA A 92 -4.69 -12.22 -23.83
CA ALA A 92 -4.93 -11.28 -24.90
C ALA A 92 -3.87 -10.21 -24.73
N GLU A 93 -2.79 -10.35 -25.50
CA GLU A 93 -1.49 -9.69 -25.38
C GLU A 93 -1.54 -8.16 -25.24
N SER A 94 -2.70 -7.49 -25.37
CA SER A 94 -2.79 -6.05 -25.55
C SER A 94 -2.15 -5.20 -24.44
N SER A 95 -2.43 -5.40 -23.15
CA SER A 95 -1.97 -4.44 -22.12
C SER A 95 -0.56 -4.75 -21.63
N ILE A 96 -0.22 -6.03 -21.39
CA ILE A 96 1.15 -6.43 -21.04
C ILE A 96 2.12 -6.13 -22.19
N GLN A 97 1.78 -6.47 -23.44
CA GLN A 97 2.62 -6.15 -24.59
C GLN A 97 2.78 -4.64 -24.74
N TRP A 98 1.70 -3.87 -24.61
CA TRP A 98 1.78 -2.41 -24.66
C TRP A 98 2.73 -1.87 -23.59
N LEU A 99 2.67 -2.40 -22.36
CA LEU A 99 3.58 -2.00 -21.29
C LEU A 99 5.03 -2.38 -21.61
N THR A 100 5.29 -3.57 -22.17
CA THR A 100 6.63 -4.00 -22.60
C THR A 100 7.19 -3.14 -23.73
N GLU A 101 6.37 -2.77 -24.70
CA GLU A 101 6.77 -1.86 -25.79
C GLU A 101 7.01 -0.45 -25.25
N ALA A 102 6.14 0.03 -24.35
CA ALA A 102 6.26 1.35 -23.75
C ALA A 102 7.51 1.45 -22.87
N SER A 103 7.82 0.41 -22.09
CA SER A 103 9.00 0.35 -21.21
C SER A 103 10.31 0.33 -21.98
N ALA A 104 10.32 -0.11 -23.24
CA ALA A 104 11.51 -0.08 -24.09
C ALA A 104 11.95 1.36 -24.47
N ASN A 105 11.03 2.33 -24.45
CA ASN A 105 11.35 3.72 -24.77
C ASN A 105 12.26 4.38 -23.72
N SER A 106 13.16 5.26 -24.15
CA SER A 106 14.23 5.82 -23.30
C SER A 106 13.91 7.13 -22.59
N ASP A 107 12.86 7.87 -22.98
CA ASP A 107 12.71 9.27 -22.55
C ASP A 107 11.24 9.69 -22.34
N SER A 108 10.46 8.91 -21.59
CA SER A 108 9.09 9.36 -21.26
C SER A 108 8.63 8.94 -19.89
N ALA A 109 7.84 9.82 -19.24
CA ALA A 109 7.08 9.48 -18.03
C ALA A 109 6.23 8.21 -18.23
N LYS A 110 5.72 7.98 -19.45
CA LYS A 110 5.00 6.75 -19.82
C LYS A 110 5.87 5.50 -19.73
N ALA A 111 7.15 5.59 -20.05
CA ALA A 111 8.08 4.47 -19.93
C ALA A 111 8.38 4.18 -18.46
N ALA A 112 8.48 5.21 -17.61
CA ALA A 112 8.64 5.05 -16.16
C ALA A 112 7.41 4.34 -15.54
N ASP A 113 6.21 4.83 -15.85
CA ASP A 113 4.94 4.19 -15.47
C ASP A 113 4.92 2.72 -15.94
N ALA A 114 5.24 2.46 -17.21
CA ALA A 114 5.21 1.13 -17.77
C ALA A 114 6.18 0.16 -17.08
N CYS A 115 7.41 0.61 -16.81
CA CYS A 115 8.39 -0.18 -16.06
C CYS A 115 7.89 -0.50 -14.65
N CYS A 116 7.35 0.50 -13.94
CA CYS A 116 6.80 0.32 -12.59
C CYS A 116 5.62 -0.66 -12.58
N TRP A 117 4.66 -0.52 -13.50
CA TRP A 117 3.52 -1.41 -13.58
C TRP A 117 3.91 -2.84 -13.97
N LEU A 118 4.84 -3.02 -14.91
CA LEU A 118 5.38 -4.34 -15.23
C LEU A 118 6.02 -4.98 -14.02
N TRP A 119 6.85 -4.24 -13.27
CA TRP A 119 7.49 -4.75 -12.06
C TRP A 119 6.46 -5.26 -11.04
N ILE A 120 5.37 -4.52 -10.82
CA ILE A 120 4.29 -4.97 -9.92
C ILE A 120 3.58 -6.22 -10.49
N LEU A 121 3.29 -6.24 -11.80
CA LEU A 121 2.54 -7.30 -12.45
C LEU A 121 3.32 -8.62 -12.53
N THR A 122 4.65 -8.56 -12.65
CA THR A 122 5.54 -9.74 -12.68
C THR A 122 5.93 -10.24 -11.30
N GLY A 123 5.29 -9.74 -10.23
CA GLY A 123 5.53 -10.18 -8.87
C GLY A 123 6.80 -9.59 -8.25
N ARG A 124 7.20 -8.39 -8.69
CA ARG A 124 8.32 -7.61 -8.14
C ARG A 124 9.70 -8.24 -8.28
N SER A 125 9.88 -9.20 -9.19
CA SER A 125 11.12 -9.97 -9.32
C SER A 125 12.23 -9.29 -10.12
N ASP A 126 11.87 -8.41 -11.05
CA ASP A 126 12.83 -7.81 -11.99
C ASP A 126 13.24 -6.40 -11.54
N LEU A 127 14.35 -6.33 -10.80
CA LEU A 127 14.88 -5.09 -10.26
C LEU A 127 15.23 -4.06 -11.36
N GLU A 128 15.60 -4.50 -12.56
CA GLU A 128 16.01 -3.59 -13.65
C GLU A 128 14.84 -2.70 -14.09
N LEU A 129 13.60 -3.19 -14.00
CA LEU A 129 12.41 -2.41 -14.33
C LEU A 129 12.25 -1.23 -13.38
N ILE A 130 12.31 -1.46 -12.07
CA ILE A 130 12.08 -0.38 -11.10
C ILE A 130 13.27 0.58 -11.03
N GLU A 131 14.49 0.08 -11.26
CA GLU A 131 15.68 0.92 -11.46
C GLU A 131 15.50 1.86 -12.65
N LYS A 132 15.04 1.31 -13.79
CA LYS A 132 14.75 2.11 -14.99
C LYS A 132 13.64 3.12 -14.72
N ALA A 133 12.56 2.74 -14.03
CA ALA A 133 11.48 3.67 -13.68
C ALA A 133 12.00 4.86 -12.85
N SER A 134 12.78 4.59 -11.80
CA SER A 134 13.36 5.64 -10.95
C SER A 134 14.39 6.50 -11.69
N ALA A 135 15.12 5.94 -12.66
CA ALA A 135 16.07 6.70 -13.47
C ALA A 135 15.39 7.61 -14.49
N LEU A 136 14.27 7.16 -15.08
CA LEU A 136 13.47 7.92 -16.04
C LEU A 136 12.69 9.08 -15.40
N ALA A 137 12.36 8.96 -14.11
CA ALA A 137 11.63 9.97 -13.34
C ALA A 137 12.33 10.22 -11.99
N PRO A 138 13.51 10.86 -11.99
CA PRO A 138 14.38 10.96 -10.80
C PRO A 138 13.78 11.82 -9.68
N ASP A 139 12.90 12.76 -10.02
CA ASP A 139 12.24 13.68 -9.08
C ASP A 139 10.94 13.10 -8.49
N GLU A 140 10.46 11.95 -9.01
CA GLU A 140 9.23 11.31 -8.53
C GLU A 140 9.55 10.35 -7.37
N GLU A 141 9.29 10.81 -6.14
CA GLU A 141 9.54 10.03 -4.92
C GLU A 141 8.80 8.68 -4.89
N PHE A 142 7.68 8.56 -5.61
CA PHE A 142 6.94 7.31 -5.71
C PHE A 142 7.80 6.17 -6.29
N TYR A 143 8.47 6.39 -7.42
CA TYR A 143 9.31 5.34 -8.03
C TYR A 143 10.56 5.08 -7.21
N ARG A 144 11.13 6.13 -6.61
CA ARG A 144 12.30 6.01 -5.72
C ARG A 144 11.99 5.19 -4.48
N GLY A 145 10.84 5.44 -3.84
CA GLY A 145 10.38 4.64 -2.69
C GLY A 145 10.20 3.16 -3.05
N MET A 146 9.59 2.88 -4.21
CA MET A 146 9.45 1.51 -4.70
C MET A 146 10.79 0.84 -5.03
N LEU A 147 11.77 1.59 -5.55
CA LEU A 147 13.13 1.08 -5.74
C LEU A 147 13.79 0.75 -4.40
N VAL A 148 13.63 1.58 -3.38
CA VAL A 148 14.15 1.30 -2.03
C VAL A 148 13.52 0.02 -1.46
N GLU A 149 12.19 -0.13 -1.55
CA GLU A 149 11.50 -1.36 -1.17
C GLU A 149 12.07 -2.58 -1.91
N ALA A 150 12.23 -2.49 -3.23
CA ALA A 150 12.78 -3.58 -4.05
C ALA A 150 14.22 -3.96 -3.66
N LEU A 151 15.04 -2.97 -3.30
CA LEU A 151 16.41 -3.18 -2.84
C LEU A 151 16.44 -3.84 -1.46
N VAL A 152 15.53 -3.46 -0.56
CA VAL A 152 15.34 -4.11 0.75
C VAL A 152 14.94 -5.57 0.57
N ASP A 153 13.95 -5.84 -0.27
CA ASP A 153 13.48 -7.21 -0.58
C ASP A 153 14.59 -8.08 -1.20
N SER A 154 15.55 -7.44 -1.89
CA SER A 154 16.71 -8.09 -2.49
C SER A 154 17.94 -8.13 -1.57
N GLU A 155 17.80 -7.81 -0.29
CA GLU A 155 18.87 -7.75 0.72
C GLU A 155 20.02 -6.77 0.38
N LYS A 156 19.78 -5.77 -0.47
CA LYS A 156 20.76 -4.73 -0.90
C LYS A 156 20.64 -3.46 -0.05
N ILE A 157 20.77 -3.61 1.28
CA ILE A 157 20.40 -2.57 2.26
C ILE A 157 21.21 -1.28 2.11
N GLU A 158 22.53 -1.36 1.91
CA GLU A 158 23.38 -0.15 1.75
C GLU A 158 22.97 0.70 0.53
N ARG A 159 22.59 0.03 -0.56
CA ARG A 159 22.11 0.71 -1.76
C ARG A 159 20.71 1.28 -1.55
N ALA A 160 19.86 0.56 -0.82
CA ALA A 160 18.54 1.04 -0.43
C ALA A 160 18.64 2.34 0.39
N ALA A 161 19.55 2.37 1.38
CA ALA A 161 19.83 3.57 2.17
C ALA A 161 20.32 4.74 1.29
N SER A 162 21.24 4.47 0.36
CA SER A 162 21.75 5.49 -0.57
C SER A 162 20.66 6.10 -1.47
N GLU A 163 19.68 5.30 -1.89
CA GLU A 163 18.53 5.80 -2.66
C GLU A 163 17.51 6.53 -1.78
N PHE A 164 17.31 6.09 -0.54
CA PHE A 164 16.43 6.75 0.43
C PHE A 164 16.94 8.13 0.85
N GLU A 165 18.25 8.33 0.98
CA GLU A 165 18.85 9.66 1.28
C GLU A 165 18.47 10.74 0.25
N ARG A 166 18.09 10.33 -0.96
CA ARG A 166 17.64 11.24 -2.03
C ARG A 166 16.16 11.59 -1.92
N MET A 167 15.39 10.91 -1.09
CA MET A 167 14.01 11.29 -0.74
C MET A 167 14.06 12.38 0.33
N THR A 168 13.39 13.50 0.08
CA THR A 168 13.52 14.69 0.96
C THR A 168 12.19 15.24 1.44
N ASP A 169 11.09 14.88 0.79
CA ASP A 169 9.76 15.33 1.18
C ASP A 169 9.23 14.52 2.37
N ARG A 170 9.61 14.96 3.57
CA ARG A 170 9.08 14.44 4.84
C ARG A 170 7.59 14.71 5.06
N SER A 171 6.94 15.44 4.15
CA SER A 171 5.49 15.61 4.13
C SER A 171 4.78 14.63 3.20
N SER A 172 5.52 13.68 2.59
CA SER A 172 4.97 12.66 1.69
C SER A 172 4.71 11.35 2.43
N PHE A 173 3.61 10.68 2.07
CA PHE A 173 3.31 9.34 2.59
C PHE A 173 4.39 8.34 2.15
N SER A 174 4.85 8.47 0.91
CA SER A 174 5.88 7.59 0.32
C SER A 174 7.17 7.64 1.12
N TYR A 175 7.58 8.82 1.61
CA TYR A 175 8.76 8.98 2.45
C TYR A 175 8.68 8.13 3.72
N TRP A 176 7.61 8.30 4.51
CA TRP A 176 7.48 7.59 5.79
C TRP A 176 7.24 6.09 5.62
N SER A 177 6.49 5.69 4.59
CA SER A 177 6.32 4.27 4.25
C SER A 177 7.68 3.63 3.92
N THR A 178 8.47 4.29 3.08
CA THR A 178 9.80 3.80 2.67
C THR A 178 10.78 3.78 3.84
N ALA A 179 10.77 4.82 4.68
CA ALA A 179 11.62 4.92 5.87
C ALA A 179 11.36 3.75 6.83
N SER A 180 10.08 3.41 7.05
CA SER A 180 9.66 2.28 7.88
C SER A 180 10.25 0.96 7.36
N GLU A 181 10.18 0.70 6.05
CA GLU A 181 10.75 -0.52 5.44
C GLU A 181 12.27 -0.59 5.59
N LEU A 182 12.97 0.51 5.28
CA LEU A 182 14.43 0.57 5.37
C LEU A 182 14.91 0.37 6.82
N HIS A 183 14.36 1.14 7.77
CA HIS A 183 14.74 1.03 9.18
C HIS A 183 14.42 -0.36 9.75
N TRP A 184 13.37 -1.02 9.25
CA TRP A 184 13.13 -2.41 9.63
C TRP A 184 14.27 -3.32 9.17
N ALA A 185 14.66 -3.21 7.91
CA ALA A 185 15.73 -4.02 7.35
C ALA A 185 17.10 -3.76 8.00
N GLU A 186 17.33 -2.55 8.51
CA GLU A 186 18.54 -2.18 9.25
C GLU A 186 18.54 -2.65 10.72
N GLY A 187 17.47 -3.28 11.20
CA GLY A 187 17.34 -3.68 12.60
C GLY A 187 16.90 -2.54 13.54
N LEU A 188 16.57 -1.37 13.01
CA LEU A 188 16.13 -0.19 13.73
C LEU A 188 14.61 -0.21 13.97
N HIS A 189 14.12 -1.30 14.57
CA HIS A 189 12.69 -1.61 14.59
C HIS A 189 11.83 -0.61 15.37
N ASP A 190 12.36 0.03 16.41
CA ASP A 190 11.64 1.09 17.12
C ASP A 190 11.42 2.33 16.23
N LEU A 191 12.43 2.71 15.43
CA LEU A 191 12.31 3.79 14.44
C LEU A 191 11.34 3.41 13.32
N SER A 192 11.41 2.17 12.84
CA SER A 192 10.48 1.64 11.84
C SER A 192 9.02 1.76 12.29
N VAL A 193 8.71 1.38 13.54
CA VAL A 193 7.36 1.55 14.11
C VAL A 193 6.93 3.02 14.12
N ASP A 194 7.81 3.94 14.54
CA ASP A 194 7.50 5.37 14.58
C ASP A 194 7.26 5.97 13.18
N ASP A 195 8.01 5.53 12.18
CA ASP A 195 7.80 5.95 10.80
C ASP A 195 6.50 5.39 10.22
N CYS A 196 6.17 4.14 10.55
CA CYS A 196 4.91 3.54 10.16
C CYS A 196 3.70 4.26 10.80
N ARG A 197 3.82 4.73 12.05
CA ARG A 197 2.81 5.60 12.70
C ARG A 197 2.61 6.91 11.94
N LYS A 198 3.69 7.55 11.46
CA LYS A 198 3.59 8.79 10.66
C LYS A 198 2.88 8.51 9.34
N ALA A 199 3.25 7.44 8.64
CA ALA A 199 2.59 7.01 7.40
C ALA A 199 1.09 6.75 7.62
N PHE A 200 0.71 6.05 8.69
CA PHE A 200 -0.68 5.81 9.07
C PHE A 200 -1.44 7.11 9.37
N ASN A 201 -0.86 8.03 10.14
CA ASN A 201 -1.49 9.31 10.48
C ASN A 201 -1.73 10.21 9.26
N MET A 202 -0.88 10.10 8.23
CA MET A 202 -1.08 10.78 6.97
C MET A 202 -2.21 10.18 6.14
N ARG A 203 -2.43 8.87 6.25
CA ARG A 203 -3.43 8.15 5.46
C ARG A 203 -4.00 7.01 6.25
N GLN A 204 -5.08 7.28 6.98
CA GLN A 204 -5.77 6.29 7.81
C GLN A 204 -6.68 5.40 6.94
N ILE A 205 -6.13 4.29 6.44
CA ILE A 205 -6.82 3.32 5.58
C ILE A 205 -6.46 1.90 6.00
N PRO A 206 -7.20 0.86 5.57
CA PRO A 206 -6.93 -0.51 5.97
C PRO A 206 -5.49 -0.97 5.70
N SER A 207 -4.90 -0.60 4.56
CA SER A 207 -3.54 -1.04 4.22
C SER A 207 -2.48 -0.47 5.16
N THR A 208 -2.54 0.83 5.46
CA THR A 208 -1.56 1.48 6.36
C THR A 208 -1.79 1.07 7.81
N ALA A 209 -3.03 0.74 8.18
CA ALA A 209 -3.33 0.11 9.46
C ALA A 209 -2.73 -1.30 9.53
N ALA A 210 -2.79 -2.08 8.45
CA ALA A 210 -2.18 -3.40 8.41
C ALA A 210 -0.66 -3.32 8.55
N ASP A 211 -0.02 -2.40 7.84
CA ASP A 211 1.44 -2.18 7.91
C ASP A 211 1.87 -1.85 9.35
N LEU A 212 1.22 -0.86 9.98
CA LEU A 212 1.52 -0.49 11.37
C LEU A 212 1.18 -1.62 12.34
N GLY A 213 0.05 -2.29 12.16
CA GLY A 213 -0.39 -3.40 13.01
C GLY A 213 0.63 -4.54 13.02
N TRP A 214 1.13 -4.94 11.85
CA TRP A 214 2.17 -5.96 11.76
C TRP A 214 3.51 -5.51 12.34
N ARG A 215 3.92 -4.26 12.10
CA ARG A 215 5.15 -3.69 12.69
C ARG A 215 5.11 -3.72 14.22
N LEU A 216 4.01 -3.25 14.81
CA LEU A 216 3.79 -3.30 16.27
C LEU A 216 3.83 -4.73 16.80
N TYR A 217 3.14 -5.66 16.14
CA TYR A 217 3.09 -7.06 16.54
C TYR A 217 4.47 -7.72 16.54
N PHE A 218 5.23 -7.61 15.45
CA PHE A 218 6.54 -8.22 15.34
C PHE A 218 7.54 -7.60 16.31
N ARG A 219 7.54 -6.26 16.45
CA ARG A 219 8.41 -5.61 17.43
C ARG A 219 8.09 -6.03 18.86
N SER A 220 6.81 -6.20 19.18
CA SER A 220 6.40 -6.70 20.50
C SER A 220 6.96 -8.09 20.79
N ARG A 221 6.97 -8.99 19.81
CA ARG A 221 7.52 -10.34 19.98
C ARG A 221 9.01 -10.31 20.30
N GLU A 222 9.79 -9.50 19.60
CA GLU A 222 11.22 -9.35 19.90
C GLU A 222 11.47 -8.78 21.29
N LEU A 223 10.64 -7.82 21.72
CA LEU A 223 10.73 -7.28 23.08
C LEU A 223 10.43 -8.35 24.13
N ILE A 224 9.48 -9.25 23.89
CA ILE A 224 9.21 -10.40 24.77
C ILE A 224 10.41 -11.34 24.81
N GLU A 225 10.97 -11.69 23.64
CA GLU A 225 12.17 -12.54 23.54
C GLU A 225 13.37 -11.91 24.26
N ALA A 226 13.47 -10.58 24.25
CA ALA A 226 14.47 -9.80 24.99
C ALA A 226 14.09 -9.53 26.47
N GLY A 227 12.99 -10.09 26.99
CA GLY A 227 12.55 -9.95 28.38
C GLY A 227 11.93 -8.59 28.75
N SER A 228 11.68 -7.72 27.78
CA SER A 228 11.09 -6.38 27.97
C SER A 228 9.56 -6.39 27.90
N MET A 229 8.92 -7.20 28.75
CA MET A 229 7.48 -7.49 28.69
C MET A 229 6.58 -6.25 28.80
N GLN A 230 6.89 -5.28 29.68
CA GLN A 230 6.05 -4.08 29.83
C GLN A 230 6.04 -3.22 28.55
N LYS A 231 7.18 -3.13 27.86
CA LYS A 231 7.27 -2.39 26.59
C LYS A 231 6.49 -3.12 25.49
N ALA A 232 6.61 -4.45 25.44
CA ALA A 232 5.87 -5.27 24.49
C ALA A 232 4.36 -5.12 24.68
N GLU A 233 3.87 -5.14 25.93
CA GLU A 233 2.44 -5.01 26.22
C GLU A 233 1.84 -3.69 25.71
N ILE A 234 2.56 -2.57 25.84
CA ILE A 234 2.12 -1.27 25.33
C ILE A 234 1.90 -1.33 23.81
N LEU A 235 2.86 -1.89 23.06
CA LEU A 235 2.78 -2.02 21.61
C LEU A 235 1.70 -3.01 21.18
N LEU A 236 1.51 -4.11 21.91
CA LEU A 236 0.45 -5.08 21.62
C LEU A 236 -0.94 -4.47 21.84
N ARG A 237 -1.13 -3.66 22.89
CA ARG A 237 -2.40 -2.98 23.14
C ARG A 237 -2.72 -1.97 22.05
N GLU A 238 -1.72 -1.23 21.56
CA GLU A 238 -1.87 -0.38 20.39
C GLU A 238 -2.25 -1.19 19.14
N CYS A 239 -1.55 -2.30 18.89
CA CYS A 239 -1.80 -3.20 17.77
C CYS A 239 -3.24 -3.77 17.78
N SER A 240 -3.71 -4.22 18.94
CA SER A 240 -5.07 -4.74 19.15
C SER A 240 -6.14 -3.67 18.89
N GLY A 241 -5.92 -2.45 19.37
CA GLY A 241 -6.84 -1.33 19.18
C GLY A 241 -6.84 -0.71 17.77
N LEU A 242 -5.97 -1.18 16.88
CA LEU A 242 -5.76 -0.54 15.58
C LEU A 242 -6.81 -0.97 14.55
N TRP A 243 -7.56 0.00 14.03
CA TRP A 243 -8.53 -0.11 12.92
C TRP A 243 -9.76 -0.98 13.21
N SER A 244 -9.59 -2.29 13.38
CA SER A 244 -10.66 -3.25 13.64
C SER A 244 -10.15 -4.40 14.50
N ALA A 245 -10.94 -4.80 15.49
CA ALA A 245 -10.65 -5.95 16.35
C ALA A 245 -10.68 -7.29 15.58
N GLU A 246 -11.31 -7.34 14.40
CA GLU A 246 -11.37 -8.53 13.56
C GLU A 246 -10.10 -8.72 12.69
N SER A 247 -9.22 -7.72 12.66
CA SER A 247 -8.00 -7.78 11.88
C SER A 247 -7.05 -8.87 12.40
N SER A 248 -6.36 -9.55 11.48
CA SER A 248 -5.49 -10.69 11.84
C SER A 248 -4.35 -10.32 12.79
N TRP A 249 -3.80 -9.11 12.66
CA TRP A 249 -2.77 -8.62 13.59
C TRP A 249 -3.34 -8.32 14.98
N ALA A 250 -4.54 -7.75 15.05
CA ALA A 250 -5.22 -7.43 16.31
C ALA A 250 -5.54 -8.70 17.10
N LEU A 251 -6.16 -9.70 16.45
CA LEU A 251 -6.45 -11.00 17.06
C LEU A 251 -5.18 -11.70 17.59
N ARG A 252 -4.06 -11.61 16.84
CA ARG A 252 -2.78 -12.17 17.26
C ARG A 252 -2.17 -11.39 18.43
N ALA A 253 -2.33 -10.08 18.45
CA ALA A 253 -1.87 -9.25 19.56
C ALA A 253 -2.67 -9.55 20.84
N ASP A 254 -3.99 -9.66 20.75
CA ASP A 254 -4.85 -10.05 21.88
C ASP A 254 -4.50 -11.43 22.43
N SER A 255 -4.32 -12.41 21.54
CA SER A 255 -3.88 -13.74 21.93
C SER A 255 -2.54 -13.70 22.70
N LEU A 256 -1.60 -12.87 22.25
CA LEU A 256 -0.29 -12.75 22.87
C LEU A 256 -0.35 -12.01 24.21
N ILE A 257 -1.17 -10.97 24.33
CA ILE A 257 -1.45 -10.27 25.60
C ILE A 257 -2.02 -11.27 26.63
N ASN A 258 -2.98 -12.10 26.22
CA ASN A 258 -3.57 -13.10 27.11
C ASN A 258 -2.52 -14.10 27.61
N SER A 259 -1.65 -14.61 26.72
CA SER A 259 -0.55 -15.47 27.13
C SER A 259 0.41 -14.79 28.11
N LEU A 260 0.78 -13.51 27.90
CA LEU A 260 1.63 -12.76 28.83
C LEU A 260 0.99 -12.62 30.22
N ASN A 261 -0.32 -12.37 30.27
CA ASN A 261 -1.07 -12.25 31.52
C ASN A 261 -1.15 -13.58 32.27
N GLU A 262 -1.32 -14.70 31.55
CA GLU A 262 -1.30 -16.03 32.15
C GLU A 262 0.05 -16.31 32.82
N PHE A 263 1.17 -16.06 32.14
CA PHE A 263 2.51 -16.28 32.72
C PHE A 263 2.83 -15.36 33.91
N THR A 264 2.35 -14.12 33.89
CA THR A 264 2.57 -13.18 35.01
C THR A 264 1.67 -13.49 36.21
N SER A 265 0.45 -14.00 35.98
CA SER A 265 -0.46 -14.41 37.06
C SER A 265 0.01 -15.67 37.80
N VAL A 266 0.65 -16.63 37.11
CA VAL A 266 1.15 -17.88 37.71
C VAL A 266 2.39 -17.66 38.60
N ASN A 267 3.20 -16.64 38.32
CA ASN A 267 4.37 -16.30 39.14
C ASN A 267 4.02 -15.57 40.46
N GLY A 268 2.74 -15.22 40.69
CA GLY A 268 2.27 -14.62 41.94
C GLY A 268 2.03 -15.62 43.08
N ASP A 269 1.93 -16.92 42.79
CA ASP A 269 1.53 -17.97 43.75
C ASP A 269 2.69 -18.88 44.22
N TYR A 270 3.91 -18.70 43.69
CA TYR A 270 5.08 -19.36 44.24
C TYR A 270 5.75 -18.45 45.26
N GLY A 271 5.35 -18.60 46.52
CA GLY A 271 6.06 -18.05 47.66
C GLY A 271 7.54 -18.43 47.62
N GLU A 272 8.40 -17.45 47.92
CA GLU A 272 9.83 -17.66 48.09
C GLU A 272 10.10 -18.83 49.06
N PRO A 273 10.94 -19.81 48.70
CA PRO A 273 11.49 -20.72 49.68
C PRO A 273 12.64 -20.02 50.42
N PHE A 274 12.50 -19.94 51.74
CA PHE A 274 13.56 -19.58 52.69
C PHE A 274 14.83 -20.43 52.51
#